data_AF-A0A7Y2XFS6-F1
#
_entry.id   AF-A0A7Y2XFS6-F1
#
_cell.length_a   1.000
_cell.length_b   1.000
_cell.length_c   1.000
_cell.angle_alpha   90.00
_cell.angle_beta   90.00
_cell.angle_gamma   90.00
#
_symmetry.space_group_name_H-M   'P 1'
#
loop_
_entity.id
_entity.type
_entity.pdbx_description
1 polymer ?
#
loop_
_entity_poly.entity_id
_entity_poly.type
_entity_poly.pdbx_seq_one_letter_code
_entity_poly.pdbx_strand_id
1 'polypeptide(L)'
;GQMISEARQAPIFGDFGGLGWEWIANWYALGGFWLLYRRVISWEVPVTMIGTVLLLGTVTWLSDPGSNPAPLQHVFSGALVVGAFFIATDPVSGCVSPRGRLIFGVGVGLITLVIRRWGGYPDGIAFAVLLMNMAAPLIDRYTQPRIYGHD
;
A
#
# COMPACT_ATOMS: atom_id res chain seq x y z
N GLY A 1 24.69 12.14 -15.18
CA GLY A 1 23.35 11.81 -14.69
C GLY A 1 22.96 12.86 -13.68
N GLN A 2 21.82 13.51 -13.85
CA GLN A 2 21.36 14.55 -12.92
C GLN A 2 21.09 13.92 -11.55
N MET A 3 21.52 14.57 -10.47
CA MET A 3 21.18 14.13 -9.11
C MET A 3 19.68 14.33 -8.87
N ILE A 4 19.04 13.46 -8.07
CA ILE A 4 17.60 13.56 -7.74
C ILE A 4 17.22 14.95 -7.18
N SER A 5 18.17 15.68 -6.59
CA SER A 5 18.01 17.06 -6.13
C SER A 5 17.74 18.07 -7.26
N GLU A 6 18.37 17.92 -8.43
CA GLU A 6 18.14 18.79 -9.60
C GLU A 6 16.81 18.44 -10.28
N ALA A 7 16.43 17.16 -10.30
CA ALA A 7 15.15 16.71 -10.87
C ALA A 7 13.93 17.26 -10.10
N ARG A 8 14.05 17.46 -8.78
CA ARG A 8 12.98 18.04 -7.95
C ARG A 8 12.67 19.51 -8.24
N GLN A 9 13.55 20.24 -8.92
CA GLN A 9 13.32 21.63 -9.31
C GLN A 9 12.53 21.76 -10.62
N ALA A 10 12.24 20.64 -11.30
CA ALA A 10 11.39 20.65 -12.48
C ALA A 10 9.94 20.98 -12.08
N PRO A 11 9.21 21.79 -12.88
CA PRO A 11 7.84 22.24 -12.59
C PRO A 11 6.77 21.13 -12.56
N ILE A 12 7.20 19.87 -12.68
CA ILE A 12 6.38 18.66 -12.70
C ILE A 12 6.31 18.02 -11.31
N PHE A 13 7.14 18.43 -10.34
CA PHE A 13 7.13 17.93 -8.98
C PHE A 13 6.46 18.93 -8.01
N GLY A 14 5.55 18.44 -7.18
CA GLY A 14 4.93 19.15 -6.06
C GLY A 14 5.66 18.89 -4.73
N ASP A 15 5.01 19.20 -3.61
CA ASP A 15 5.59 19.13 -2.25
C ASP A 15 5.97 17.70 -1.82
N PHE A 16 5.21 16.69 -2.28
CA PHE A 16 5.33 15.29 -1.86
C PHE A 16 5.36 14.29 -3.03
N GLY A 17 5.16 14.73 -4.27
CA GLY A 17 5.01 13.86 -5.44
C GLY A 17 4.98 14.63 -6.76
N GLY A 18 4.27 14.11 -7.76
CA GLY A 18 4.04 14.82 -9.03
C GLY A 18 2.97 15.89 -8.87
N LEU A 19 3.18 17.06 -9.49
CA LEU A 19 2.25 18.17 -9.50
C LEU A 19 0.89 17.68 -10.04
N GLY A 20 -0.16 17.78 -9.23
CA GLY A 20 -1.51 17.27 -9.53
C GLY A 20 -1.81 15.86 -9.04
N TRP A 21 -0.81 14.98 -8.91
CA TRP A 21 -1.03 13.63 -8.36
C TRP A 21 -1.35 13.66 -6.86
N GLU A 22 -0.75 14.59 -6.13
CA GLU A 22 -1.06 14.84 -4.71
C GLU A 22 -2.54 15.16 -4.48
N TRP A 23 -3.12 15.99 -5.34
CA TRP A 23 -4.54 16.33 -5.27
C TRP A 23 -5.42 15.11 -5.49
N ILE A 24 -5.11 14.30 -6.50
CA ILE A 24 -5.82 13.07 -6.81
C ILE A 24 -5.74 12.09 -5.62
N ALA A 25 -4.54 11.86 -5.10
CA ALA A 25 -4.31 11.00 -3.94
C ALA A 25 -5.06 11.50 -2.70
N ASN A 26 -5.10 12.81 -2.46
CA ASN A 26 -5.86 13.41 -1.34
C ASN A 26 -7.37 13.16 -1.46
N TRP A 27 -7.94 13.33 -2.67
CA TRP A 27 -9.37 13.04 -2.89
C TRP A 27 -9.69 11.55 -2.70
N TYR A 28 -8.82 10.65 -3.15
CA TYR A 28 -8.97 9.22 -2.88
C TYR A 28 -8.84 8.90 -1.39
N ALA A 29 -7.88 9.50 -0.69
CA ALA A 29 -7.75 9.32 0.76
C ALA A 29 -9.01 9.79 1.49
N LEU A 30 -9.57 10.93 1.11
CA LEU A 30 -10.82 11.46 1.68
C LEU A 30 -11.99 10.49 1.45
N GLY A 31 -12.15 9.97 0.24
CA GLY A 31 -13.14 8.93 -0.06
C GLY A 31 -12.92 7.65 0.74
N GLY A 32 -11.67 7.22 0.90
CA GLY A 32 -11.29 6.07 1.71
C GLY A 32 -11.61 6.25 3.20
N PHE A 33 -11.31 7.42 3.76
CA PHE A 33 -11.68 7.77 5.14
C PHE A 33 -13.19 7.81 5.34
N TRP A 34 -13.94 8.29 4.35
CA TRP A 34 -15.40 8.25 4.38
C TRP A 34 -15.92 6.80 4.43
N LEU A 35 -15.35 5.88 3.64
CA LEU A 35 -15.72 4.46 3.66
C LEU A 35 -15.39 3.79 5.00
N LEU A 36 -14.24 4.14 5.61
CA LEU A 36 -13.88 3.69 6.95
C LEU A 36 -14.87 4.20 8.01
N TYR A 37 -15.23 5.48 7.95
CA TYR A 37 -16.22 6.08 8.85
C TYR A 37 -17.58 5.39 8.75
N ARG A 38 -18.01 5.08 7.52
CA ARG A 38 -19.24 4.32 7.24
C ARG A 38 -19.12 2.83 7.55
N ARG A 39 -17.96 2.34 7.99
CA ARG A 39 -17.64 0.93 8.28
C ARG A 39 -17.96 -0.01 7.11
N VAL A 40 -17.85 0.49 5.88
CA VAL A 40 -18.02 -0.33 4.67
C VAL A 40 -16.78 -1.18 4.44
N ILE A 41 -15.60 -0.59 4.67
CA ILE A 41 -14.30 -1.26 4.60
C ILE A 41 -13.70 -1.38 5.99
N SER A 42 -12.83 -2.38 6.18
CA SER A 42 -12.11 -2.58 7.44
C SER A 42 -10.76 -1.85 7.40
N TRP A 43 -10.30 -1.36 8.56
CA TRP A 43 -9.11 -0.49 8.65
C TRP A 43 -7.79 -1.27 8.56
N GLU A 44 -7.81 -2.57 8.85
CA GLU A 44 -6.61 -3.40 8.96
C GLU A 44 -5.82 -3.42 7.66
N VAL A 45 -6.49 -3.63 6.52
CA VAL A 45 -5.85 -3.71 5.20
C VAL A 45 -5.24 -2.38 4.76
N PRO A 46 -5.97 -1.24 4.70
CA PRO A 46 -5.39 0.03 4.23
C PRO A 46 -4.26 0.51 5.15
N VAL A 47 -4.41 0.38 6.46
CA VAL A 47 -3.40 0.83 7.42
C VAL A 47 -2.13 -0.01 7.34
N THR A 48 -2.25 -1.34 7.25
CA THR A 48 -1.06 -2.20 7.14
C THR A 48 -0.37 -2.09 5.79
N MET A 49 -1.12 -1.92 4.70
CA MET A 49 -0.54 -1.73 3.36
C MET A 49 0.25 -0.41 3.29
N ILE A 50 -0.37 0.71 3.65
CA ILE A 50 0.28 2.03 3.65
C ILE A 50 1.42 2.05 4.68
N GLY A 51 1.19 1.51 5.88
CA GLY A 51 2.19 1.44 6.94
C GLY A 51 3.42 0.63 6.54
N THR A 52 3.23 -0.50 5.85
CA THR A 52 4.35 -1.32 5.34
C THR A 52 5.16 -0.58 4.30
N VAL A 53 4.48 0.11 3.37
CA VAL A 53 5.17 0.90 2.34
C VAL A 53 5.95 2.05 2.95
N LEU A 54 5.35 2.75 3.93
CA LEU A 54 6.03 3.83 4.64
C LEU A 54 7.22 3.32 5.44
N LEU A 55 7.08 2.23 6.19
CA LEU A 55 8.13 1.67 7.03
C LEU A 55 9.29 1.13 6.18
N LEU A 56 9.02 0.33 5.17
CA LEU A 56 10.08 -0.20 4.32
C LEU A 56 10.67 0.88 3.42
N GLY A 57 9.84 1.82 2.94
CA GLY A 57 10.26 3.00 2.20
C GLY A 57 11.20 3.91 3.00
N THR A 58 10.89 4.18 4.28
CA THR A 58 11.77 4.96 5.16
C THR A 58 13.08 4.24 5.39
N VAL A 59 13.08 2.93 5.62
CA VAL A 59 14.31 2.14 5.78
C VAL A 59 15.17 2.20 4.52
N THR A 60 14.59 2.02 3.33
CA THR A 60 15.35 2.12 2.07
C THR A 60 15.86 3.52 1.80
N TRP A 61 15.07 4.55 2.11
CA TRP A 61 15.46 5.94 1.94
C TRP A 61 16.58 6.34 2.90
N LEU A 62 16.53 5.91 4.17
CA LEU A 62 17.61 6.17 5.13
C LEU A 62 18.91 5.44 4.78
N SER A 63 18.82 4.30 4.09
CA SER A 63 19.99 3.52 3.68
C SER A 63 20.75 4.19 2.54
N ASP A 64 20.04 4.80 1.58
CA ASP A 64 20.64 5.61 0.52
C ASP A 64 19.65 6.70 0.07
N PRO A 65 19.73 7.90 0.68
CA PRO A 65 18.81 9.00 0.40
C PRO A 65 18.95 9.60 -1.00
N GLY A 66 20.08 9.34 -1.69
CA GLY A 66 20.37 9.88 -3.01
C GLY A 66 19.82 9.05 -4.17
N SER A 67 19.60 7.75 -3.94
CA SER A 67 19.14 6.82 -4.97
C SER A 67 17.70 6.34 -4.79
N ASN A 68 17.10 6.55 -3.60
CA ASN A 68 15.75 6.09 -3.29
C ASN A 68 14.77 7.28 -3.16
N PRO A 69 13.50 7.14 -3.60
CA PRO A 69 12.49 8.16 -3.40
C PRO A 69 12.21 8.38 -1.91
N ALA A 70 11.71 9.56 -1.56
CA ALA A 70 11.23 9.80 -0.20
C ALA A 70 10.01 8.91 0.10
N PRO A 71 9.80 8.52 1.37
CA PRO A 71 8.70 7.62 1.75
C PRO A 71 7.32 8.14 1.37
N LEU A 72 7.08 9.44 1.54
CA LEU A 72 5.85 10.08 1.12
C LEU A 72 5.67 10.07 -0.39
N GLN A 73 6.76 10.15 -1.16
CA GLN A 73 6.70 10.00 -2.61
C GLN A 73 6.21 8.61 -3.00
N HIS A 74 6.46 7.55 -2.23
CA HIS A 74 5.88 6.24 -2.54
C HIS A 74 4.36 6.19 -2.34
N VAL A 75 3.84 6.89 -1.33
CA VAL A 75 2.40 6.92 -1.00
C VAL A 75 1.64 7.84 -1.97
N PHE A 76 2.17 9.03 -2.19
CA PHE A 76 1.64 10.04 -3.10
C PHE A 76 2.17 9.87 -4.53
N SER A 77 2.59 8.68 -4.93
CA SER A 77 2.92 8.35 -6.32
C SER A 77 2.24 7.06 -6.73
N GLY A 78 1.63 7.12 -7.91
CA GLY A 78 0.85 6.03 -8.46
C GLY A 78 -0.42 5.74 -7.67
N ALA A 79 -1.03 4.62 -7.97
CA ALA A 79 -2.32 4.15 -7.50
C ALA A 79 -2.30 3.65 -6.05
N LEU A 80 -1.30 3.96 -5.22
CA LEU A 80 -1.16 3.35 -3.89
C LEU A 80 -2.31 3.66 -2.95
N VAL A 81 -2.73 4.92 -2.89
CA VAL A 81 -3.89 5.32 -2.07
C VAL A 81 -5.18 4.69 -2.59
N VAL A 82 -5.40 4.70 -3.90
CA VAL A 82 -6.56 4.03 -4.53
C VAL A 82 -6.55 2.54 -4.22
N GLY A 83 -5.40 1.91 -4.39
CA GLY A 83 -5.16 0.51 -4.14
C GLY A 83 -5.48 0.12 -2.71
N ALA A 84 -4.99 0.90 -1.75
CA ALA A 84 -5.20 0.65 -0.33
C ALA A 84 -6.68 0.74 0.09
N PHE A 85 -7.42 1.74 -0.41
CA PHE A 85 -8.78 2.02 0.07
C PHE A 85 -9.92 1.47 -0.79
N PHE A 86 -9.68 1.18 -2.07
CA PHE A 86 -10.74 0.80 -3.01
C PHE A 86 -10.51 -0.55 -3.69
N ILE A 87 -9.27 -1.03 -3.76
CA ILE A 87 -8.95 -2.31 -4.44
C ILE A 87 -8.67 -3.41 -3.42
N ALA A 88 -7.71 -3.19 -2.53
CA ALA A 88 -7.26 -4.19 -1.55
C ALA A 88 -8.32 -4.50 -0.48
N THR A 89 -9.30 -3.61 -0.29
CA THR A 89 -10.39 -3.75 0.68
C THR A 89 -11.63 -4.42 0.11
N ASP A 90 -11.54 -5.07 -1.05
CA ASP A 90 -12.64 -5.84 -1.63
C ASP A 90 -13.07 -6.99 -0.68
N PRO A 91 -14.35 -7.03 -0.26
CA PRO A 91 -14.83 -8.03 0.70
C PRO A 91 -14.88 -9.46 0.15
N VAL A 92 -14.86 -9.65 -1.18
CA VAL A 92 -15.05 -10.98 -1.79
C VAL A 92 -13.73 -11.73 -1.94
N SER A 93 -12.66 -11.01 -2.29
CA SER A 93 -11.39 -11.62 -2.69
C SER A 93 -10.30 -11.62 -1.60
N GLY A 94 -10.49 -10.84 -0.53
CA GLY A 94 -9.53 -10.72 0.58
C GLY A 94 -9.74 -11.71 1.73
N CYS A 95 -8.87 -11.60 2.75
CA CYS A 95 -8.97 -12.40 3.97
C CYS A 95 -10.17 -12.01 4.84
N VAL A 96 -10.84 -13.00 5.43
CA VAL A 96 -12.02 -12.82 6.29
C VAL A 96 -11.60 -12.56 7.74
N SER A 97 -10.55 -13.23 8.21
CA SER A 97 -10.11 -13.13 9.61
C SER A 97 -9.39 -11.80 9.91
N PRO A 98 -9.57 -11.18 11.09
CA PRO A 98 -8.90 -9.91 11.42
C PRO A 98 -7.37 -9.99 11.36
N ARG A 99 -6.79 -11.11 11.83
CA ARG A 99 -5.34 -11.36 11.72
C ARG A 99 -4.91 -11.60 10.28
N GLY A 100 -5.72 -12.31 9.48
CA GLY A 100 -5.45 -12.54 8.07
C GLY A 100 -5.42 -11.23 7.28
N ARG A 101 -6.33 -10.29 7.57
CA ARG A 101 -6.37 -8.96 6.95
C ARG A 101 -5.11 -8.13 7.20
N LEU A 102 -4.53 -8.21 8.40
CA LEU A 102 -3.27 -7.56 8.71
C LEU A 102 -2.12 -8.15 7.87
N ILE A 103 -2.00 -9.48 7.83
CA ILE A 103 -0.97 -10.18 7.04
C ILE A 103 -1.16 -9.87 5.55
N PHE A 104 -2.41 -9.85 5.09
CA PHE A 104 -2.77 -9.53 3.72
C PHE A 104 -2.28 -8.14 3.32
N GLY A 105 -2.62 -7.10 4.09
CA GLY A 105 -2.19 -5.74 3.78
C GLY A 105 -0.67 -5.56 3.84
N VAL A 106 0.01 -6.17 4.82
CA VAL A 106 1.49 -6.21 4.86
C VAL A 106 2.05 -6.86 3.61
N GLY A 107 1.50 -8.01 3.19
CA GLY A 107 1.94 -8.74 1.99
C GLY A 107 1.78 -7.91 0.72
N VAL A 108 0.62 -7.26 0.54
CA VAL A 108 0.38 -6.37 -0.62
C VAL A 108 1.40 -5.22 -0.64
N GLY A 109 1.62 -4.55 0.50
CA GLY A 109 2.57 -3.45 0.60
C GLY A 109 4.01 -3.88 0.30
N LEU A 110 4.44 -5.03 0.83
CA LEU A 110 5.76 -5.60 0.59
C LEU A 110 5.96 -5.95 -0.89
N ILE A 111 5.04 -6.72 -1.48
CA ILE A 111 5.14 -7.15 -2.89
C ILE A 111 5.12 -5.92 -3.82
N THR A 112 4.30 -4.91 -3.50
CA THR A 112 4.27 -3.65 -4.26
C THR A 112 5.67 -3.00 -4.31
N LEU A 113 6.37 -2.91 -3.18
CA LEU A 113 7.72 -2.35 -3.14
C LEU A 113 8.74 -3.21 -3.88
N VAL A 114 8.65 -4.54 -3.76
CA VAL A 114 9.50 -5.48 -4.51
C VAL A 114 9.34 -5.25 -6.01
N ILE A 115 8.10 -5.13 -6.50
CA ILE A 115 7.82 -4.89 -7.92
C ILE A 115 8.28 -3.50 -8.35
N ARG A 116 8.06 -2.46 -7.55
CA ARG A 116 8.53 -1.10 -7.87
C ARG A 116 10.05 -1.02 -7.97
N ARG A 117 10.77 -1.80 -7.16
CA ARG A 117 12.25 -1.78 -7.13
C ARG A 117 12.88 -2.64 -8.24
N TRP A 118 12.33 -3.81 -8.54
CA TRP A 118 12.97 -4.77 -9.45
C TRP A 118 12.14 -5.12 -10.70
N GLY A 119 10.84 -4.82 -10.70
CA GLY A 119 9.90 -5.25 -11.74
C GLY A 119 9.75 -4.28 -12.92
N GLY A 120 10.34 -3.08 -12.86
CA GLY A 120 10.24 -2.10 -13.95
C GLY A 120 8.85 -1.47 -14.15
N TYR A 121 7.86 -1.81 -13.32
CA TYR A 121 6.53 -1.21 -13.33
C TYR A 121 6.40 -0.17 -12.22
N PRO A 122 5.99 1.07 -12.54
CA PRO A 122 5.96 2.16 -11.57
C PRO A 122 4.90 1.98 -10.47
N ASP A 123 3.84 1.19 -10.71
CA ASP A 123 2.73 1.08 -9.75
C ASP A 123 2.62 -0.26 -9.01
N GLY A 124 2.83 -1.41 -9.66
CA GLY A 124 2.97 -2.74 -9.03
C GLY A 124 1.78 -3.30 -8.21
N ILE A 125 0.83 -2.46 -7.79
CA ILE A 125 -0.22 -2.79 -6.81
C ILE A 125 -1.19 -3.83 -7.33
N ALA A 126 -1.66 -3.71 -8.57
CA ALA A 126 -2.62 -4.65 -9.12
C ALA A 126 -2.07 -6.09 -9.09
N PHE A 127 -0.80 -6.27 -9.46
CA PHE A 127 -0.12 -7.56 -9.38
C PHE A 127 0.05 -8.04 -7.94
N ALA A 128 0.41 -7.14 -7.02
CA ALA A 128 0.52 -7.47 -5.60
C ALA A 128 -0.81 -7.94 -5.00
N VAL A 129 -1.90 -7.24 -5.30
CA VAL A 129 -3.26 -7.61 -4.85
C VAL A 129 -3.68 -8.94 -5.45
N LEU A 130 -3.49 -9.16 -6.76
CA LEU A 130 -3.83 -10.43 -7.40
C LEU A 130 -3.07 -11.61 -6.77
N LEU A 131 -1.77 -11.45 -6.52
CA LEU A 131 -0.96 -12.48 -5.88
C LEU A 131 -1.42 -12.76 -4.45
N MET A 132 -1.76 -11.71 -3.69
CA MET A 132 -2.24 -11.85 -2.33
C MET A 132 -3.66 -12.42 -2.26
N ASN A 133 -4.52 -12.13 -3.23
CA ASN A 133 -5.84 -12.75 -3.35
C ASN A 133 -5.71 -14.26 -3.59
N MET A 134 -4.73 -14.70 -4.39
CA MET A 134 -4.43 -16.13 -4.54
C MET A 134 -3.93 -16.76 -3.24
N ALA A 135 -3.21 -16.00 -2.40
CA ALA A 135 -2.72 -16.45 -1.10
C ALA A 135 -3.77 -16.34 0.04
N ALA A 136 -4.84 -15.58 -0.15
CA ALA A 136 -5.83 -15.29 0.90
C ALA A 136 -6.45 -16.54 1.54
N PRO A 137 -6.86 -17.58 0.78
CA PRO A 137 -7.40 -18.81 1.38
C PRO A 137 -6.39 -19.54 2.27
N LEU A 138 -5.12 -19.48 1.90
CA LEU A 138 -4.03 -20.08 2.68
C LEU A 138 -3.80 -19.30 3.97
N ILE A 139 -3.75 -17.98 3.89
CA ILE A 139 -3.60 -17.09 5.04
C ILE A 139 -4.73 -17.34 6.04
N ASP A 140 -5.98 -17.32 5.56
CA ASP A 140 -7.15 -17.53 6.42
C ASP A 140 -7.14 -18.89 7.09
N ARG A 141 -6.70 -19.96 6.41
CA ARG A 141 -6.55 -21.28 7.03
C ARG A 141 -5.58 -21.26 8.23
N TYR A 142 -4.51 -20.48 8.16
CA TYR A 142 -3.54 -20.37 9.25
C TYR A 142 -3.94 -19.34 10.33
N THR A 143 -4.80 -18.37 9.99
CA THR A 143 -5.26 -17.33 10.91
C THR A 143 -6.65 -17.57 11.48
N GLN A 144 -7.24 -18.74 11.23
CA GLN A 144 -8.52 -19.14 11.82
C GLN A 144 -8.50 -18.92 13.34
N PRO A 145 -9.48 -18.17 13.89
CA PRO A 145 -9.58 -18.04 15.33
C PRO A 145 -9.81 -19.42 15.95
N ARG A 146 -9.08 -19.73 17.02
CA ARG A 146 -9.31 -20.96 17.79
C ARG A 146 -10.80 -21.03 18.15
N ILE A 147 -11.44 -22.14 17.80
CA ILE A 147 -12.80 -22.44 18.23
C ILE A 147 -12.73 -22.56 19.75
N TYR A 148 -13.32 -21.60 20.46
CA TYR A 148 -13.50 -21.70 21.90
C TYR A 148 -14.56 -22.79 22.13
N GLY A 149 -14.15 -23.93 22.69
CA GLY A 149 -15.05 -25.07 22.87
C GLY A 149 -14.42 -26.45 23.16
N HIS A 150 -13.13 -26.56 23.44
CA HIS A 150 -12.55 -27.77 24.02
C HIS A 150 -11.68 -27.40 25.23
N ASP A 151 -12.21 -27.84 26.39
CA ASP A 151 -11.75 -27.83 27.79
C ASP A 151 -11.34 -26.49 28.44
#